data_AF-A0A520HRX0-F1
#
_entry.id   AF-A0A520HRX0-F1
#
_cell.length_a   1.000
_cell.length_b   1.000
_cell.length_c   1.000
_cell.angle_alpha   90.00
_cell.angle_beta   90.00
_cell.angle_gamma   90.00
#
_symmetry.space_group_name_H-M   'P 1'
#
loop_
_entity.id
_entity.type
_entity.pdbx_description
1 polymer ?
#
loop_
_entity_poly.entity_id
_entity_poly.type
_entity_poly.pdbx_seq_one_letter_code
_entity_poly.pdbx_strand_id
1 'polypeptide(L)'
;VQRALHCAPAPGLGAQWSARWTGELVPPGPGTYRLIVDAPACWKYCKSHDAARLWIDGKPLSQGEIKKGRIDVPFTSDGRPVAFKLEFDHVSDDEGVRLLWLPPAEPLIAEAVAAANASDVVVVSVGLSPDLEGEALSVSVPGFVGGDRTDIALPFAQQRLIAALKATGKPLVLVLTSGSAVALDPANADAILAAWYPGESGGTAIADTLAGRNNPSGRLPVTFYANTTDLPAFVDYGMKERTYRYFTGTPTWGFGHGLSYTSYGYTAPVARVSVAAGQSANVQVRVANTGGRDGEEVVQAYLVPTTTAAGGGTTPVLQRQLVGFTRLAVPRGKTRTASFTLDPRSLSLVARDGTRTV
;
A
#
# COMPACT_ATOMS: atom_id res chain seq x y z
N VAL A 1 -4.77 -1.32 15.19
CA VAL A 1 -4.56 -2.79 15.36
C VAL A 1 -5.86 -3.39 15.85
N GLN A 2 -6.59 -4.14 15.01
CA GLN A 2 -7.67 -5.00 15.50
C GLN A 2 -7.00 -6.20 16.19
N ARG A 3 -7.31 -6.45 17.46
CA ARG A 3 -6.90 -7.68 18.15
C ARG A 3 -8.09 -8.64 18.10
N ALA A 4 -7.86 -9.85 17.60
CA ALA A 4 -8.86 -10.91 17.50
C ALA A 4 -8.42 -12.12 18.32
N LEU A 5 -9.35 -12.76 19.02
CA LEU A 5 -9.17 -14.07 19.65
C LEU A 5 -9.75 -15.13 18.70
N HIS A 6 -8.93 -16.10 18.31
CA HIS A 6 -9.36 -17.28 17.54
C HIS A 6 -9.16 -18.52 18.39
N CYS A 7 -10.24 -19.28 18.63
CA CYS A 7 -10.17 -20.59 19.27
C CYS A 7 -11.02 -21.57 18.48
N ALA A 8 -10.45 -22.72 18.13
CA ALA A 8 -11.21 -23.82 17.55
C ALA A 8 -12.09 -24.48 18.63
N PRO A 9 -13.26 -25.04 18.27
CA PRO A 9 -14.06 -25.84 19.18
C PRO A 9 -13.27 -27.07 19.67
N ALA A 10 -13.60 -27.55 20.88
CA ALA A 10 -13.00 -28.75 21.41
C ALA A 10 -13.28 -29.97 20.51
N PRO A 11 -12.33 -30.93 20.37
CA PRO A 11 -12.56 -32.15 19.61
C PRO A 11 -13.79 -32.91 20.10
N GLY A 12 -14.61 -33.42 19.17
CA GLY A 12 -15.79 -34.21 19.49
C GLY A 12 -17.08 -33.42 19.73
N LEU A 13 -17.05 -32.08 19.62
CA LEU A 13 -18.27 -31.28 19.57
C LEU A 13 -19.02 -31.50 18.25
N GLY A 14 -20.35 -31.60 18.33
CA GLY A 14 -21.22 -31.70 17.16
C GLY A 14 -21.36 -30.37 16.42
N ALA A 15 -22.24 -30.33 15.42
CA ALA A 15 -22.53 -29.12 14.65
C ALA A 15 -23.14 -27.97 15.48
N GLN A 16 -23.65 -28.26 16.68
CA GLN A 16 -24.15 -27.27 17.61
C GLN A 16 -23.34 -27.32 18.90
N TRP A 17 -22.92 -26.15 19.37
CA TRP A 17 -22.12 -26.03 20.59
C TRP A 17 -22.23 -24.63 21.17
N SER A 18 -21.77 -24.44 22.40
CA SER A 18 -21.64 -23.12 23.00
C SER A 18 -20.24 -22.94 23.57
N ALA A 19 -19.79 -21.69 23.60
CA ALA A 19 -18.53 -21.31 24.21
C ALA A 19 -18.71 -20.10 25.12
N ARG A 20 -17.85 -20.04 26.14
CA ARG A 20 -17.71 -18.88 27.00
C ARG A 20 -16.23 -18.49 27.05
N TRP A 21 -15.94 -17.26 26.67
CA TRP A 21 -14.65 -16.63 26.90
C TRP A 21 -14.77 -15.64 28.04
N THR A 22 -13.85 -15.72 28.98
CA THR A 22 -13.69 -14.75 30.07
C THR A 22 -12.24 -14.31 30.14
N GLY A 23 -12.04 -13.05 30.46
CA GLY A 23 -10.69 -12.52 30.66
C GLY A 23 -10.75 -11.06 31.04
N GLU A 24 -9.66 -10.36 30.79
CA GLU A 24 -9.50 -8.96 31.12
C GLU A 24 -9.23 -8.17 29.84
N LEU A 25 -10.01 -7.12 29.63
CA LEU A 25 -9.74 -6.10 28.64
C LEU A 25 -8.85 -5.05 29.30
N VAL A 26 -7.66 -4.80 28.76
CA VAL A 26 -6.67 -3.84 29.30
C VAL A 26 -6.56 -2.63 28.36
N PRO A 27 -7.39 -1.59 28.53
CA PRO A 27 -7.48 -0.48 27.58
C PRO A 27 -6.18 0.33 27.57
N PRO A 28 -5.64 0.73 26.40
CA PRO A 28 -4.43 1.56 26.34
C PRO A 28 -4.59 2.95 26.99
N GLY A 29 -5.81 3.39 27.26
CA GLY A 29 -6.09 4.63 27.99
C GLY A 29 -7.59 4.87 28.15
N PRO A 30 -7.97 6.02 28.71
CA PRO A 30 -9.37 6.40 28.82
C PRO A 30 -9.98 6.77 27.45
N GLY A 31 -11.28 6.60 27.32
CA GLY A 31 -12.07 7.07 26.19
C GLY A 31 -13.14 6.09 25.74
N THR A 32 -13.75 6.37 24.59
CA THR A 32 -14.82 5.53 24.02
C THR A 32 -14.24 4.57 22.99
N TYR A 33 -14.43 3.28 23.28
CA TYR A 33 -14.06 2.14 22.46
C TYR A 33 -15.29 1.67 21.69
N ARG A 34 -15.07 1.07 20.52
CA ARG A 34 -16.09 0.21 19.89
C ARG A 34 -15.73 -1.23 20.14
N LEU A 35 -16.62 -1.99 20.76
CA LEU A 35 -16.52 -3.44 20.89
C LEU A 35 -17.38 -4.06 19.81
N ILE A 36 -16.79 -4.99 19.05
CA ILE A 36 -17.41 -5.57 17.88
C ILE A 36 -17.45 -7.08 18.05
N VAL A 37 -18.65 -7.65 18.07
CA VAL A 37 -18.84 -9.09 17.90
C VAL A 37 -19.10 -9.33 16.42
N ASP A 38 -18.17 -10.02 15.78
CA ASP A 38 -18.11 -10.19 14.32
C ASP A 38 -18.26 -11.67 13.98
N ALA A 39 -19.27 -12.00 13.18
CA ALA A 39 -19.45 -13.31 12.55
C ALA A 39 -18.98 -13.17 11.09
N PRO A 40 -17.74 -13.59 10.78
CA PRO A 40 -17.01 -13.13 9.59
C PRO A 40 -17.58 -13.64 8.27
N ALA A 41 -18.30 -14.76 8.29
CA ALA A 41 -18.98 -15.28 7.11
C ALA A 41 -20.17 -16.13 7.52
N CYS A 42 -21.26 -15.94 6.79
CA CYS A 42 -22.32 -16.92 6.61
C CYS A 42 -22.51 -17.08 5.10
N TRP A 43 -22.53 -18.30 4.59
CA TRP A 43 -22.72 -18.54 3.16
C TRP A 43 -24.06 -17.96 2.69
N LYS A 44 -24.16 -17.60 1.39
CA LYS A 44 -25.16 -16.73 0.74
C LYS A 44 -26.66 -17.04 1.00
N TYR A 45 -26.99 -18.12 1.73
CA TYR A 45 -28.34 -18.59 2.02
C TYR A 45 -28.58 -19.01 3.48
N CYS A 46 -27.77 -18.54 4.45
CA CYS A 46 -28.03 -18.84 5.85
C CYS A 46 -29.42 -18.37 6.28
N LYS A 47 -30.19 -19.31 6.85
CA LYS A 47 -31.56 -19.07 7.34
C LYS A 47 -31.60 -18.79 8.84
N SER A 48 -30.52 -19.08 9.54
CA SER A 48 -30.30 -18.85 10.97
C SER A 48 -28.95 -18.19 11.17
N HIS A 49 -28.80 -17.51 12.30
CA HIS A 49 -27.55 -16.90 12.73
C HIS A 49 -27.26 -17.27 14.18
N ASP A 50 -25.99 -17.35 14.51
CA ASP A 50 -25.54 -17.61 15.86
C ASP A 50 -25.86 -16.44 16.78
N ALA A 51 -25.96 -16.74 18.07
CA ALA A 51 -26.21 -15.74 19.09
C ALA A 51 -24.96 -15.48 19.92
N ALA A 52 -24.77 -14.23 20.30
CA ALA A 52 -23.71 -13.83 21.21
C ALA A 52 -24.24 -12.95 22.33
N ARG A 53 -23.59 -13.04 23.48
CA ARG A 53 -23.85 -12.22 24.66
C ARG A 53 -22.54 -11.68 25.19
N LEU A 54 -22.40 -10.36 25.25
CA LEU A 54 -21.19 -9.67 25.67
C LEU A 54 -21.46 -8.94 26.98
N TRP A 55 -20.58 -9.14 27.96
CA TRP A 55 -20.55 -8.39 29.21
C TRP A 55 -19.20 -7.73 29.40
N ILE A 56 -19.23 -6.54 30.00
CA ILE A 56 -18.05 -5.87 30.55
C ILE A 56 -18.36 -5.53 32.01
N ASP A 57 -17.45 -5.92 32.90
CA ASP A 57 -17.56 -5.71 34.34
C ASP A 57 -18.91 -6.20 34.92
N GLY A 58 -19.33 -7.38 34.47
CA GLY A 58 -20.60 -8.01 34.84
C GLY A 58 -21.85 -7.38 34.22
N LYS A 59 -21.74 -6.23 33.52
CA LYS A 59 -22.87 -5.54 32.89
C LYS A 59 -23.07 -6.04 31.45
N PRO A 60 -24.30 -6.46 31.07
CA PRO A 60 -24.57 -6.86 29.70
C PRO A 60 -24.48 -5.66 28.76
N LEU A 61 -23.71 -5.78 27.68
CA LEU A 61 -23.56 -4.75 26.64
C LEU A 61 -24.30 -5.12 25.34
N SER A 62 -24.37 -6.40 25.01
CA SER A 62 -25.16 -6.88 23.87
C SER A 62 -25.62 -8.32 24.10
N GLN A 63 -26.78 -8.67 23.55
CA GLN A 63 -27.36 -9.99 23.61
C GLN A 63 -28.26 -10.24 22.41
N GLY A 64 -28.05 -11.37 21.73
CA GLY A 64 -28.95 -11.88 20.70
C GLY A 64 -28.23 -12.39 19.46
N GLU A 65 -29.02 -12.68 18.42
CA GLU A 65 -28.53 -13.15 17.12
C GLU A 65 -27.66 -12.10 16.40
N ILE A 66 -26.61 -12.56 15.73
CA ILE A 66 -25.70 -11.75 14.93
C ILE A 66 -26.26 -11.55 13.50
N LYS A 67 -27.48 -10.98 13.40
CA LYS A 67 -28.30 -10.94 12.17
C LYS A 67 -27.68 -10.28 10.93
N LYS A 68 -26.64 -9.45 11.11
CA LYS A 68 -25.95 -8.73 10.02
C LYS A 68 -24.46 -9.07 9.96
N GLY A 69 -24.08 -10.22 10.51
CA GLY A 69 -22.67 -10.60 10.64
C GLY A 69 -21.89 -9.76 11.65
N ARG A 70 -22.50 -8.74 12.27
CA ARG A 70 -21.81 -7.86 13.21
C ARG A 70 -22.76 -7.21 14.23
N ILE A 71 -22.29 -7.12 15.47
CA ILE A 71 -22.82 -6.29 16.55
C ILE A 71 -21.71 -5.32 16.94
N ASP A 72 -22.01 -4.03 16.99
CA ASP A 72 -21.06 -2.97 17.34
C ASP A 72 -21.61 -2.12 18.47
N VAL A 73 -20.94 -2.11 19.62
CA VAL A 73 -21.38 -1.43 20.83
C VAL A 73 -20.31 -0.49 21.36
N PRO A 74 -20.68 0.77 21.70
CA PRO A 74 -19.75 1.66 22.37
C PRO A 74 -19.50 1.20 23.81
N PHE A 75 -18.24 1.30 24.25
CA PHE A 75 -17.81 1.03 25.62
C PHE A 75 -16.92 2.19 26.09
N THR A 76 -17.32 2.88 27.16
CA THR A 76 -16.50 3.96 27.73
C THR A 76 -15.62 3.39 28.83
N SER A 77 -14.31 3.60 28.71
CA SER A 77 -13.31 3.17 29.67
C SER A 77 -12.62 4.35 30.32
N ASP A 78 -12.23 4.19 31.58
CA ASP A 78 -11.33 5.09 32.30
C ASP A 78 -9.85 4.68 32.20
N GLY A 79 -9.55 3.65 31.39
CA GLY A 79 -8.21 3.12 31.17
C GLY A 79 -7.83 1.98 32.13
N ARG A 80 -8.64 1.68 33.15
CA ARG A 80 -8.37 0.53 34.02
C ARG A 80 -8.72 -0.78 33.29
N PRO A 81 -8.03 -1.87 33.65
CA PRO A 81 -8.46 -3.17 33.20
C PRO A 81 -9.86 -3.52 33.70
N VAL A 82 -10.65 -4.18 32.84
CA VAL A 82 -12.03 -4.59 33.15
C VAL A 82 -12.26 -6.03 32.73
N ALA A 83 -13.00 -6.78 33.54
CA ALA A 83 -13.38 -8.13 33.18
C ALA A 83 -14.31 -8.12 31.96
N PHE A 84 -14.07 -9.00 30.98
CA PHE A 84 -15.01 -9.26 29.89
C PHE A 84 -15.51 -10.69 29.96
N LYS A 85 -16.74 -10.88 29.48
CA LYS A 85 -17.29 -12.20 29.20
C LYS A 85 -18.00 -12.17 27.86
N LEU A 86 -17.69 -13.11 26.98
CA LEU A 86 -18.42 -13.38 25.75
C LEU A 86 -18.97 -14.79 25.82
N GLU A 87 -20.28 -14.94 25.71
CA GLU A 87 -20.92 -16.23 25.47
C GLU A 87 -21.39 -16.28 24.02
N PHE A 88 -21.23 -17.44 23.40
CA PHE A 88 -21.55 -17.69 22.00
C PHE A 88 -22.28 -19.02 21.89
N ASP A 89 -23.42 -19.01 21.21
CA ASP A 89 -24.21 -20.18 20.90
C ASP A 89 -24.13 -20.42 19.39
N HIS A 90 -23.37 -21.46 19.00
CA HIS A 90 -23.24 -21.91 17.63
C HIS A 90 -24.35 -22.90 17.28
N VAL A 91 -25.27 -22.48 16.43
CA VAL A 91 -26.44 -23.24 15.98
C VAL A 91 -26.69 -23.12 14.48
N SER A 92 -25.92 -22.28 13.78
CA SER A 92 -26.05 -21.97 12.37
C SER A 92 -24.85 -22.47 11.54
N ASP A 93 -24.80 -22.07 10.28
CA ASP A 93 -23.67 -22.29 9.37
C ASP A 93 -22.66 -21.11 9.37
N ASP A 94 -22.72 -20.21 10.37
CA ASP A 94 -21.74 -19.14 10.53
C ASP A 94 -20.34 -19.74 10.79
N GLU A 95 -19.29 -19.18 10.19
CA GLU A 95 -17.92 -19.71 10.34
C GLU A 95 -17.33 -19.54 11.76
N GLY A 96 -18.03 -18.81 12.63
CA GLY A 96 -17.66 -18.61 14.04
C GLY A 96 -17.86 -17.17 14.49
N VAL A 97 -17.15 -16.79 15.56
CA VAL A 97 -17.24 -15.46 16.17
C VAL A 97 -15.86 -14.89 16.46
N ARG A 98 -15.72 -13.57 16.30
CA ARG A 98 -14.56 -12.78 16.71
C ARG A 98 -15.02 -11.67 17.63
N LEU A 99 -14.30 -11.46 18.72
CA LEU A 99 -14.40 -10.24 19.50
C LEU A 99 -13.29 -9.29 19.06
N LEU A 100 -13.66 -8.15 18.49
CA LEU A 100 -12.74 -7.09 18.12
C LEU A 100 -13.01 -5.86 19.00
N TRP A 101 -12.01 -5.00 19.07
CA TRP A 101 -12.16 -3.69 19.68
C TRP A 101 -11.41 -2.63 18.88
N LEU A 102 -11.95 -1.42 18.86
CA LEU A 102 -11.33 -0.24 18.27
C LEU A 102 -11.16 0.81 19.37
N PRO A 103 -9.93 1.01 19.87
CA PRO A 103 -9.60 2.08 20.80
C PRO A 103 -9.74 3.47 20.16
N PRO A 104 -9.94 4.52 20.97
CA PRO A 104 -9.75 5.90 20.50
C PRO A 104 -8.30 6.10 20.01
N ALA A 105 -8.12 7.02 19.07
CA ALA A 105 -6.83 7.19 18.41
C ALA A 105 -5.76 7.76 19.35
N GLU A 106 -6.14 8.63 20.27
CA GLU A 106 -5.22 9.40 21.11
C GLU A 106 -4.39 8.51 22.04
N PRO A 107 -4.96 7.55 22.81
CA PRO A 107 -4.14 6.62 23.60
C PRO A 107 -3.20 5.76 22.75
N LEU A 108 -3.63 5.33 21.55
CA LEU A 108 -2.78 4.54 20.66
C LEU A 108 -1.59 5.35 20.11
N ILE A 109 -1.82 6.62 19.76
CA ILE A 109 -0.76 7.53 19.33
C ILE A 109 0.20 7.81 20.50
N ALA A 110 -0.32 8.01 21.71
CA ALA A 110 0.50 8.24 22.90
C ALA A 110 1.38 7.01 23.22
N GLU A 111 0.84 5.80 23.12
CA GLU A 111 1.58 4.54 23.26
C GLU A 111 2.71 4.44 22.22
N ALA A 112 2.40 4.74 20.94
CA ALA A 112 3.39 4.72 19.86
C ALA A 112 4.50 5.76 20.07
N VAL A 113 4.16 6.98 20.52
CA VAL A 113 5.13 8.04 20.84
C VAL A 113 6.01 7.65 22.02
N ALA A 114 5.45 7.04 23.07
CA ALA A 114 6.22 6.55 24.20
C ALA A 114 7.25 5.48 23.76
N ALA A 115 6.83 4.52 22.94
CA ALA A 115 7.71 3.50 22.38
C ALA A 115 8.81 4.11 21.48
N ALA A 116 8.46 5.11 20.67
CA ALA A 116 9.41 5.83 19.82
C ALA A 116 10.47 6.56 20.66
N ASN A 117 10.06 7.27 21.72
CA ASN A 117 11.00 7.99 22.59
C ASN A 117 12.00 7.05 23.28
N ALA A 118 11.57 5.82 23.60
CA ALA A 118 12.40 4.77 24.17
C ALA A 118 13.27 4.00 23.16
N SER A 119 13.18 4.32 21.86
CA SER A 119 13.88 3.62 20.77
C SER A 119 14.93 4.50 20.11
N ASP A 120 15.93 3.88 19.48
CA ASP A 120 16.94 4.59 18.67
C ASP A 120 16.43 4.92 17.26
N VAL A 121 15.59 4.06 16.71
CA VAL A 121 14.99 4.18 15.37
C VAL A 121 13.54 3.70 15.43
N VAL A 122 12.65 4.37 14.71
CA VAL A 122 11.25 3.99 14.56
C VAL A 122 11.02 3.41 13.18
N VAL A 123 10.53 2.17 13.13
CA VAL A 123 10.02 1.55 11.90
C VAL A 123 8.51 1.41 12.04
N VAL A 124 7.75 2.10 11.17
CA VAL A 124 6.29 2.07 11.20
C VAL A 124 5.74 1.58 9.87
N SER A 125 4.92 0.53 9.93
CA SER A 125 4.19 0.03 8.78
C SER A 125 2.89 0.81 8.59
N VAL A 126 2.72 1.40 7.42
CA VAL A 126 1.58 2.26 7.03
C VAL A 126 1.14 1.91 5.62
N GLY A 127 -0.04 2.36 5.22
CA GLY A 127 -0.59 2.12 3.89
C GLY A 127 -2.04 1.70 3.92
N LEU A 128 -2.37 0.75 3.06
CA LEU A 128 -3.71 0.25 2.80
C LEU A 128 -3.78 -1.24 3.14
N SER A 129 -4.97 -1.82 3.05
CA SER A 129 -5.19 -3.25 3.25
C SER A 129 -6.25 -3.76 2.27
N PRO A 130 -6.36 -5.08 2.09
CA PRO A 130 -7.46 -5.69 1.34
C PRO A 130 -8.85 -5.37 1.89
N ASP A 131 -8.95 -4.85 3.13
CA ASP A 131 -10.22 -4.37 3.69
C ASP A 131 -10.63 -2.98 3.16
N LEU A 132 -9.70 -2.27 2.51
CA LEU A 132 -9.90 -0.93 1.96
C LEU A 132 -9.77 -0.91 0.42
N GLU A 133 -8.82 -1.67 -0.12
CA GLU A 133 -8.61 -1.84 -1.57
C GLU A 133 -9.05 -3.24 -2.01
N GLY A 134 -10.10 -3.31 -2.80
CA GLY A 134 -10.59 -4.57 -3.36
C GLY A 134 -11.71 -4.37 -4.38
N GLU A 135 -12.03 -5.41 -5.14
CA GLU A 135 -13.06 -5.35 -6.16
C GLU A 135 -14.47 -5.34 -5.53
N ALA A 136 -15.26 -4.30 -5.84
CA ALA A 136 -16.67 -4.19 -5.46
C ALA A 136 -16.96 -4.40 -3.96
N LEU A 137 -16.07 -3.90 -3.09
CA LEU A 137 -16.23 -4.02 -1.65
C LEU A 137 -17.42 -3.18 -1.16
N SER A 138 -18.14 -3.67 -0.15
CA SER A 138 -19.20 -2.89 0.52
C SER A 138 -18.65 -1.96 1.62
N VAL A 139 -17.48 -1.35 1.37
CA VAL A 139 -16.76 -0.51 2.32
C VAL A 139 -17.18 0.94 2.15
N SER A 140 -17.53 1.59 3.27
CA SER A 140 -17.82 3.01 3.36
C SER A 140 -16.92 3.62 4.43
N VAL A 141 -15.76 4.11 3.99
CA VAL A 141 -14.74 4.77 4.81
C VAL A 141 -14.38 6.06 4.07
N PRO A 142 -14.19 7.21 4.75
CA PRO A 142 -13.77 8.44 4.08
C PRO A 142 -12.54 8.19 3.18
N GLY A 143 -12.63 8.61 1.91
CA GLY A 143 -11.61 8.34 0.89
C GLY A 143 -11.85 7.07 0.05
N PHE A 144 -12.90 6.28 0.34
CA PHE A 144 -13.21 5.03 -0.35
C PHE A 144 -14.69 4.88 -0.71
N VAL A 145 -14.98 4.34 -1.89
CA VAL A 145 -16.33 4.00 -2.36
C VAL A 145 -16.26 2.69 -3.14
N GLY A 146 -16.90 1.61 -2.67
CA GLY A 146 -16.95 0.37 -3.44
C GLY A 146 -15.62 -0.39 -3.51
N GLY A 147 -14.63 -0.01 -2.69
CA GLY A 147 -13.24 -0.47 -2.81
C GLY A 147 -12.35 0.41 -3.72
N ASP A 148 -12.94 1.33 -4.48
CA ASP A 148 -12.23 2.39 -5.19
C ASP A 148 -11.85 3.54 -4.25
N ARG A 149 -10.79 4.28 -4.60
CA ARG A 149 -10.31 5.43 -3.81
C ARG A 149 -10.78 6.75 -4.39
N THR A 150 -11.49 7.53 -3.57
CA THR A 150 -11.86 8.93 -3.86
C THR A 150 -10.81 9.92 -3.37
N ASP A 151 -9.90 9.49 -2.49
CA ASP A 151 -8.70 10.21 -2.08
C ASP A 151 -7.51 9.24 -2.08
N ILE A 152 -6.40 9.64 -2.70
CA ILE A 152 -5.19 8.81 -2.78
C ILE A 152 -4.24 8.99 -1.60
N ALA A 153 -4.52 9.91 -0.67
CA ALA A 153 -3.74 10.09 0.55
C ALA A 153 -3.82 8.87 1.48
N LEU A 154 -2.85 8.74 2.39
CA LEU A 154 -2.97 7.78 3.50
C LEU A 154 -4.23 8.08 4.33
N PRO A 155 -4.87 7.07 4.94
CA PRO A 155 -5.97 7.31 5.88
C PRO A 155 -5.57 8.31 6.97
N PHE A 156 -6.47 9.24 7.30
CA PHE A 156 -6.18 10.37 8.21
C PHE A 156 -5.58 9.94 9.56
N ALA A 157 -6.04 8.81 10.13
CA ALA A 157 -5.50 8.28 11.37
C ALA A 157 -3.99 7.94 11.27
N GLN A 158 -3.54 7.45 10.12
CA GLN A 158 -2.12 7.15 9.87
C GLN A 158 -1.32 8.44 9.64
N GLN A 159 -1.89 9.45 8.97
CA GLN A 159 -1.24 10.77 8.84
C GLN A 159 -0.95 11.39 10.21
N ARG A 160 -1.92 11.32 11.14
CA ARG A 160 -1.74 11.78 12.53
C ARG A 160 -0.66 11.01 13.28
N LEU A 161 -0.63 9.68 13.11
CA LEU A 161 0.41 8.83 13.71
C LEU A 161 1.80 9.21 13.20
N ILE A 162 1.97 9.35 11.88
CA ILE A 162 3.25 9.73 11.26
C ILE A 162 3.70 11.10 11.77
N ALA A 163 2.81 12.09 11.81
CA ALA A 163 3.12 13.42 12.32
C ALA A 163 3.58 13.39 13.79
N ALA A 164 2.90 12.60 14.64
CA ALA A 164 3.27 12.45 16.04
C ALA A 164 4.62 11.73 16.23
N LEU A 165 4.89 10.68 15.44
CA LEU A 165 6.16 9.97 15.46
C LEU A 165 7.31 10.88 14.97
N LYS A 166 7.11 11.62 13.88
CA LYS A 166 8.10 12.57 13.35
C LYS A 166 8.44 13.66 14.37
N ALA A 167 7.45 14.14 15.13
CA ALA A 167 7.64 15.16 16.16
C ALA A 167 8.54 14.70 17.33
N THR A 168 8.79 13.40 17.49
CA THR A 168 9.76 12.88 18.48
C THR A 168 11.21 13.17 18.12
N GLY A 169 11.49 13.52 16.85
CA GLY A 169 12.85 13.75 16.34
C GLY A 169 13.68 12.47 16.20
N LYS A 170 13.09 11.29 16.39
CA LYS A 170 13.75 10.00 16.16
C LYS A 170 13.82 9.70 14.65
N PRO A 171 14.89 9.03 14.17
CA PRO A 171 14.95 8.50 12.82
C PRO A 171 13.71 7.66 12.52
N LEU A 172 12.96 8.06 11.50
CA LEU A 172 11.68 7.46 11.13
C LEU A 172 11.76 6.80 9.76
N VAL A 173 11.47 5.50 9.75
CA VAL A 173 11.37 4.68 8.54
C VAL A 173 9.92 4.27 8.32
N LEU A 174 9.33 4.63 7.18
CA LEU A 174 8.01 4.17 6.78
C LEU A 174 8.15 2.92 5.90
N VAL A 175 7.46 1.85 6.29
CA VAL A 175 7.23 0.71 5.41
C VAL A 175 5.82 0.86 4.82
N LEU A 176 5.75 1.24 3.55
CA LEU A 176 4.49 1.49 2.84
C LEU A 176 3.96 0.21 2.19
N THR A 177 2.85 -0.31 2.69
CA THR A 177 2.14 -1.46 2.11
C THR A 177 0.85 -1.02 1.44
N SER A 178 0.78 -1.06 0.12
CA SER A 178 -0.42 -0.68 -0.65
C SER A 178 -0.48 -1.44 -1.97
N GLY A 179 -1.69 -1.58 -2.53
CA GLY A 179 -1.87 -2.18 -3.86
C GLY A 179 -1.63 -1.19 -5.00
N SER A 180 -1.59 0.10 -4.68
CA SER A 180 -1.54 1.19 -5.65
C SER A 180 -0.72 2.39 -5.11
N ALA A 181 -0.55 3.43 -5.94
CA ALA A 181 0.16 4.64 -5.54
C ALA A 181 -0.60 5.40 -4.44
N VAL A 182 0.11 5.87 -3.42
CA VAL A 182 -0.44 6.63 -2.29
C VAL A 182 0.25 7.99 -2.24
N ALA A 183 -0.54 9.06 -2.14
CA ALA A 183 0.00 10.39 -1.92
C ALA A 183 0.62 10.48 -0.52
N LEU A 184 1.91 10.76 -0.49
CA LEU A 184 2.73 10.84 0.71
C LEU A 184 3.84 11.86 0.49
N ASP A 185 3.99 12.82 1.40
CA ASP A 185 5.11 13.77 1.37
C ASP A 185 6.42 13.03 1.74
N PRO A 186 7.46 13.03 0.89
CA PRO A 186 8.76 12.44 1.21
C PRO A 186 9.38 13.01 2.48
N ALA A 187 9.06 14.26 2.84
CA ALA A 187 9.56 14.89 4.05
C ALA A 187 8.98 14.27 5.33
N ASN A 188 7.93 13.43 5.25
CA ASN A 188 7.32 12.82 6.42
C ASN A 188 8.21 11.79 7.14
N ALA A 189 9.31 11.36 6.54
CA ALA A 189 10.21 10.36 7.11
C ALA A 189 11.63 10.46 6.55
N ASP A 190 12.58 9.85 7.24
CA ASP A 190 13.98 9.80 6.81
C ASP A 190 14.21 8.73 5.74
N ALA A 191 13.39 7.68 5.73
CA ALA A 191 13.38 6.66 4.69
C ALA A 191 11.97 6.11 4.46
N ILE A 192 11.67 5.74 3.21
CA ILE A 192 10.40 5.13 2.81
C ILE A 192 10.70 3.89 1.98
N LEU A 193 10.21 2.73 2.43
CA LEU A 193 10.26 1.47 1.71
C LEU A 193 8.87 1.12 1.19
N ALA A 194 8.65 1.24 -0.13
CA ALA A 194 7.43 0.74 -0.76
C ALA A 194 7.50 -0.78 -0.90
N ALA A 195 6.74 -1.49 -0.07
CA ALA A 195 6.72 -2.95 0.03
C ALA A 195 5.55 -3.60 -0.73
N TRP A 196 4.58 -2.80 -1.19
CA TRP A 196 3.35 -3.27 -1.84
C TRP A 196 2.56 -4.23 -0.94
N TYR A 197 1.91 -5.25 -1.53
CA TYR A 197 1.46 -6.43 -0.81
C TYR A 197 2.48 -7.57 -1.01
N PRO A 198 3.41 -7.78 -0.06
CA PRO A 198 4.64 -8.54 -0.31
C PRO A 198 4.49 -10.07 -0.19
N GLY A 199 3.26 -10.58 -0.06
CA GLY A 199 2.98 -12.01 0.05
C GLY A 199 3.47 -12.66 1.36
N GLU A 200 3.47 -14.00 1.39
CA GLU A 200 3.70 -14.80 2.60
C GLU A 200 5.08 -14.59 3.24
N SER A 201 6.12 -14.34 2.43
CA SER A 201 7.49 -14.10 2.90
C SER A 201 7.83 -12.61 3.04
N GLY A 202 6.82 -11.74 2.98
CA GLY A 202 7.01 -10.31 2.90
C GLY A 202 7.67 -9.69 4.13
N GLY A 203 7.36 -10.20 5.33
CA GLY A 203 8.01 -9.75 6.57
C GLY A 203 9.53 -9.97 6.54
N THR A 204 9.97 -11.14 6.06
CA THR A 204 11.40 -11.46 5.89
C THR A 204 12.05 -10.56 4.85
N ALA A 205 11.40 -10.36 3.69
CA ALA A 205 11.93 -9.50 2.63
C ALA A 205 12.11 -8.04 3.08
N ILE A 206 11.14 -7.50 3.84
CA ILE A 206 11.24 -6.17 4.46
C ILE A 206 12.41 -6.12 5.44
N ALA A 207 12.51 -7.09 6.36
CA ALA A 207 13.56 -7.13 7.36
C ALA A 207 14.97 -7.23 6.73
N ASP A 208 15.16 -8.09 5.73
CA ASP A 208 16.44 -8.24 5.03
C ASP A 208 16.84 -6.96 4.28
N THR A 209 15.87 -6.25 3.72
CA THR A 209 16.10 -4.97 3.05
C THR A 209 16.48 -3.89 4.05
N LEU A 210 15.72 -3.72 5.13
CA LEU A 210 16.01 -2.72 6.17
C LEU A 210 17.35 -2.99 6.87
N ALA A 211 17.70 -4.25 7.08
CA ALA A 211 19.00 -4.65 7.64
C ALA A 211 20.16 -4.55 6.65
N GLY A 212 19.90 -4.24 5.37
CA GLY A 212 20.93 -4.14 4.33
C GLY A 212 21.58 -5.46 3.94
N ARG A 213 20.90 -6.60 4.20
CA ARG A 213 21.32 -7.95 3.75
C ARG A 213 21.15 -8.11 2.26
N ASN A 214 20.16 -7.43 1.69
CA ASN A 214 20.05 -7.20 0.26
C ASN A 214 20.17 -5.69 -0.05
N ASN A 215 20.38 -5.38 -1.32
CA ASN A 215 20.38 -4.01 -1.84
C ASN A 215 19.11 -3.82 -2.67
N PRO A 216 18.22 -2.87 -2.33
CA PRO A 216 16.98 -2.65 -3.08
C PRO A 216 17.28 -2.27 -4.53
N SER A 217 16.58 -2.92 -5.45
CA SER A 217 16.71 -2.73 -6.92
C SER A 217 15.36 -2.64 -7.62
N GLY A 218 14.27 -2.47 -6.86
CA GLY A 218 12.93 -2.26 -7.39
C GLY A 218 12.77 -0.90 -8.07
N ARG A 219 11.93 -0.83 -9.10
CA ARG A 219 11.56 0.41 -9.80
C ARG A 219 10.05 0.54 -9.82
N LEU A 220 9.53 1.74 -9.57
CA LEU A 220 8.09 1.99 -9.53
C LEU A 220 7.44 1.68 -10.90
N PRO A 221 6.43 0.80 -10.96
CA PRO A 221 5.71 0.52 -12.21
C PRO A 221 4.58 1.54 -12.47
N VAL A 222 4.35 2.47 -11.54
CA VAL A 222 3.32 3.51 -11.58
C VAL A 222 3.91 4.85 -11.14
N THR A 223 3.21 5.94 -11.44
CA THR A 223 3.57 7.29 -10.98
C THR A 223 2.89 7.57 -9.65
N PHE A 224 3.62 8.10 -8.69
CA PHE A 224 3.09 8.60 -7.42
C PHE A 224 2.84 10.09 -7.54
N TYR A 225 1.58 10.47 -7.39
CA TYR A 225 1.10 11.84 -7.49
C TYR A 225 1.14 12.52 -6.11
N ALA A 226 1.27 13.84 -6.09
CA ALA A 226 1.32 14.58 -4.84
C ALA A 226 -0.08 14.68 -4.22
N ASN A 227 -1.11 14.88 -5.04
CA ASN A 227 -2.47 15.07 -4.59
C ASN A 227 -3.48 14.36 -5.50
N THR A 228 -4.67 14.06 -4.97
CA THR A 228 -5.80 13.56 -5.75
C THR A 228 -6.19 14.52 -6.87
N THR A 229 -6.04 15.83 -6.67
CA THR A 229 -6.34 16.87 -7.68
C THR A 229 -5.40 16.87 -8.88
N ASP A 230 -4.26 16.17 -8.80
CA ASP A 230 -3.35 15.98 -9.93
C ASP A 230 -3.89 14.95 -10.93
N LEU A 231 -4.91 14.18 -10.53
CA LEU A 231 -5.54 13.16 -11.35
C LEU A 231 -6.84 13.70 -11.97
N PRO A 232 -7.16 13.31 -13.22
CA PRO A 232 -8.46 13.58 -13.81
C PRO A 232 -9.60 12.93 -13.02
N ALA A 233 -10.83 13.41 -13.24
CA ALA A 233 -12.02 12.83 -12.65
C ALA A 233 -12.11 11.33 -12.91
N PHE A 234 -12.68 10.59 -11.94
CA PHE A 234 -12.77 9.13 -12.01
C PHE A 234 -13.51 8.63 -13.27
N VAL A 235 -14.51 9.39 -13.72
CA VAL A 235 -15.33 9.07 -14.92
C VAL A 235 -14.69 9.52 -16.24
N ASP A 236 -13.52 10.16 -16.21
CA ASP A 236 -12.81 10.59 -17.42
C ASP A 236 -11.88 9.48 -17.93
N TYR A 237 -12.24 8.83 -19.04
CA TYR A 237 -11.43 7.78 -19.66
C TYR A 237 -10.37 8.32 -20.64
N GLY A 238 -10.16 9.64 -20.71
CA GLY A 238 -9.08 10.27 -21.45
C GLY A 238 -7.71 10.03 -20.79
N MET A 239 -6.64 10.14 -21.59
CA MET A 239 -5.26 9.92 -21.12
C MET A 239 -4.55 11.19 -20.62
N LYS A 240 -5.16 12.37 -20.76
CA LYS A 240 -4.54 13.64 -20.34
C LYS A 240 -4.28 13.61 -18.83
N GLU A 241 -3.10 14.07 -18.40
CA GLU A 241 -2.63 13.99 -17.00
C GLU A 241 -2.52 12.57 -16.40
N ARG A 242 -2.67 11.51 -17.20
CA ARG A 242 -2.53 10.12 -16.71
C ARG A 242 -1.17 9.53 -17.01
N THR A 243 -0.65 8.74 -16.07
CA THR A 243 0.63 8.03 -16.17
C THR A 243 1.83 8.98 -16.38
N TYR A 244 3.04 8.43 -16.36
CA TYR A 244 4.24 9.19 -16.71
C TYR A 244 4.28 9.67 -18.16
N ARG A 245 3.43 9.11 -19.04
CA ARG A 245 3.40 9.42 -20.46
C ARG A 245 2.73 10.75 -20.76
N TYR A 246 1.75 11.17 -19.95
CA TYR A 246 0.90 12.32 -20.27
C TYR A 246 0.71 13.28 -19.09
N PHE A 247 1.22 12.94 -17.90
CA PHE A 247 1.26 13.85 -16.77
C PHE A 247 2.25 14.97 -17.01
N THR A 248 1.78 16.22 -16.91
CA THR A 248 2.56 17.44 -17.12
C THR A 248 3.01 18.07 -15.79
N GLY A 249 2.41 17.65 -14.67
CA GLY A 249 2.82 18.05 -13.33
C GLY A 249 4.11 17.39 -12.85
N THR A 250 4.52 17.73 -11.62
CA THR A 250 5.69 17.12 -10.97
C THR A 250 5.24 15.95 -10.09
N PRO A 251 5.64 14.70 -10.39
CA PRO A 251 5.28 13.57 -9.54
C PRO A 251 6.13 13.58 -8.26
N THR A 252 5.57 13.10 -7.15
CA THR A 252 6.34 12.84 -5.92
C THR A 252 7.43 11.81 -6.19
N TRP A 253 7.05 10.71 -6.84
CA TRP A 253 7.99 9.75 -7.40
C TRP A 253 7.50 9.32 -8.78
N GLY A 254 8.33 9.55 -9.81
CA GLY A 254 8.00 9.19 -11.18
C GLY A 254 8.00 7.68 -11.43
N PHE A 255 7.34 7.25 -12.51
CA PHE A 255 7.52 5.91 -13.07
C PHE A 255 9.01 5.60 -13.27
N GLY A 256 9.42 4.39 -12.90
CA GLY A 256 10.80 3.95 -12.98
C GLY A 256 11.71 4.48 -11.86
N HIS A 257 11.20 5.25 -10.90
CA HIS A 257 11.97 5.69 -9.73
C HIS A 257 12.26 4.51 -8.77
N GLY A 258 13.39 4.57 -8.08
CA GLY A 258 13.80 3.63 -7.06
C GLY A 258 15.19 4.00 -6.54
N LEU A 259 15.49 3.71 -5.29
CA LEU A 259 16.81 3.96 -4.71
C LEU A 259 17.57 2.64 -4.52
N SER A 260 18.87 2.77 -4.29
CA SER A 260 19.78 1.67 -3.99
C SER A 260 20.69 2.07 -2.84
N TYR A 261 21.23 1.09 -2.11
CA TYR A 261 22.29 1.31 -1.11
C TYR A 261 23.68 1.52 -1.75
N THR A 262 23.75 1.55 -3.08
CA THR A 262 24.93 1.96 -3.84
C THR A 262 24.56 3.02 -4.86
N SER A 263 25.55 3.62 -5.51
CA SER A 263 25.35 4.65 -6.55
C SER A 263 25.82 4.14 -7.91
N TYR A 264 25.20 4.66 -8.97
CA TYR A 264 25.52 4.30 -10.35
C TYR A 264 25.82 5.54 -11.19
N GLY A 265 26.87 5.45 -12.00
CA GLY A 265 27.23 6.46 -12.99
C GLY A 265 26.95 5.95 -14.41
N TYR A 266 26.42 6.83 -15.26
CA TYR A 266 26.11 6.54 -16.66
C TYR A 266 27.02 7.35 -17.59
N THR A 267 27.46 6.73 -18.69
CA THR A 267 28.05 7.49 -19.80
C THR A 267 26.96 8.12 -20.67
N ALA A 268 27.35 9.01 -21.58
CA ALA A 268 26.45 9.38 -22.69
C ALA A 268 26.05 8.12 -23.48
N PRO A 269 24.79 8.01 -23.94
CA PRO A 269 24.36 6.92 -24.80
C PRO A 269 25.04 7.02 -26.17
N VAL A 270 25.50 5.88 -26.68
CA VAL A 270 26.05 5.73 -28.02
C VAL A 270 24.98 5.14 -28.92
N ALA A 271 24.57 5.88 -29.94
CA ALA A 271 23.59 5.45 -30.92
C ALA A 271 24.09 5.72 -32.34
N ARG A 272 23.53 5.01 -33.34
CA ARG A 272 23.68 5.43 -34.74
C ARG A 272 22.94 6.75 -34.93
N VAL A 273 23.63 7.77 -35.43
CA VAL A 273 23.17 9.17 -35.50
C VAL A 273 21.96 9.36 -36.42
N SER A 274 21.73 8.44 -37.37
CA SER A 274 20.55 8.44 -38.25
C SER A 274 20.13 7.00 -38.55
N VAL A 275 18.83 6.74 -38.48
CA VAL A 275 18.22 5.44 -38.80
C VAL A 275 17.15 5.68 -39.85
N ALA A 276 17.19 4.91 -40.95
CA ALA A 276 16.18 5.01 -41.99
C ALA A 276 14.82 4.56 -41.44
N ALA A 277 13.74 5.19 -41.93
CA ALA A 277 12.38 4.79 -41.58
C ALA A 277 12.19 3.28 -41.81
N GLY A 278 11.58 2.59 -40.83
CA GLY A 278 11.38 1.14 -40.89
C GLY A 278 12.62 0.30 -40.53
N GLN A 279 13.75 0.90 -40.12
CA GLN A 279 14.91 0.18 -39.60
C GLN A 279 15.04 0.32 -38.09
N SER A 280 15.69 -0.66 -37.44
CA SER A 280 15.93 -0.62 -36.00
C SER A 280 17.09 0.31 -35.64
N ALA A 281 16.96 1.00 -34.51
CA ALA A 281 18.04 1.78 -33.89
C ALA A 281 18.72 0.96 -32.78
N ASN A 282 20.04 0.99 -32.71
CA ASN A 282 20.79 0.40 -31.60
C ASN A 282 21.35 1.50 -30.71
N VAL A 283 21.08 1.40 -29.41
CA VAL A 283 21.54 2.34 -28.38
C VAL A 283 22.29 1.56 -27.31
N GLN A 284 23.48 2.02 -26.94
CA GLN A 284 24.26 1.44 -25.85
C GLN A 284 24.62 2.49 -24.81
N VAL A 285 24.67 2.09 -23.55
CA VAL A 285 25.15 2.94 -22.46
C VAL A 285 25.96 2.12 -21.47
N ARG A 286 27.08 2.66 -21.00
CA ARG A 286 27.87 2.04 -19.94
C ARG A 286 27.38 2.54 -18.58
N VAL A 287 27.26 1.62 -17.66
CA VAL A 287 26.80 1.85 -16.29
C VAL A 287 27.86 1.32 -15.33
N ALA A 288 28.39 2.19 -14.48
CA ALA A 288 29.38 1.84 -13.47
C ALA A 288 28.76 1.91 -12.08
N ASN A 289 29.00 0.91 -11.24
CA ASN A 289 28.70 1.00 -9.81
C ASN A 289 29.82 1.81 -9.14
N THR A 290 29.48 3.01 -8.70
CA THR A 290 30.41 3.98 -8.12
C THR A 290 30.37 3.99 -6.59
N GLY A 291 29.50 3.20 -5.97
CA GLY A 291 29.36 3.12 -4.52
C GLY A 291 30.09 1.95 -3.88
N GLY A 292 29.85 1.76 -2.58
CA GLY A 292 30.58 0.79 -1.74
C GLY A 292 29.97 -0.61 -1.67
N ARG A 293 28.84 -0.87 -2.32
CA ARG A 293 28.09 -2.14 -2.23
C ARG A 293 27.83 -2.73 -3.60
N ASP A 294 27.77 -4.05 -3.68
CA ASP A 294 27.21 -4.72 -4.85
C ASP A 294 25.72 -4.37 -4.99
N GLY A 295 25.21 -4.40 -6.21
CA GLY A 295 23.80 -4.13 -6.46
C GLY A 295 23.41 -4.35 -7.92
N GLU A 296 22.12 -4.21 -8.17
CA GLU A 296 21.54 -4.29 -9.50
C GLU A 296 20.98 -2.93 -9.92
N GLU A 297 21.17 -2.59 -11.19
CA GLU A 297 20.64 -1.38 -11.80
C GLU A 297 19.70 -1.76 -12.95
N VAL A 298 18.54 -1.09 -13.02
CA VAL A 298 17.56 -1.20 -14.10
C VAL A 298 17.71 0.01 -15.01
N VAL A 299 18.46 -0.18 -16.09
CA VAL A 299 18.64 0.84 -17.14
C VAL A 299 17.37 0.94 -17.96
N GLN A 300 16.82 2.14 -18.09
CA GLN A 300 15.57 2.42 -18.81
C GLN A 300 15.86 3.34 -20.00
N ALA A 301 15.37 2.96 -21.18
CA ALA A 301 15.46 3.73 -22.41
C ALA A 301 14.09 4.36 -22.73
N TYR A 302 14.09 5.67 -22.93
CA TYR A 302 12.88 6.45 -23.24
C TYR A 302 13.01 7.15 -24.58
N LEU A 303 11.92 7.16 -25.35
CA LEU A 303 11.74 8.10 -26.45
C LEU A 303 11.01 9.33 -25.98
N VAL A 304 11.50 10.49 -26.43
CA VAL A 304 10.87 11.80 -26.21
C VAL A 304 10.52 12.36 -27.59
N PRO A 305 9.23 12.57 -27.89
CA PRO A 305 8.82 13.16 -29.17
C PRO A 305 9.43 14.56 -29.37
N THR A 306 9.97 14.84 -30.55
CA THR A 306 10.55 16.15 -30.90
C THR A 306 9.50 17.21 -31.21
N THR A 307 8.30 16.78 -31.62
CA THR A 307 7.15 17.65 -31.86
C THR A 307 5.95 17.13 -31.07
N THR A 308 5.60 17.84 -30.01
CA THR A 308 4.32 17.68 -29.35
C THR A 308 3.30 18.49 -30.15
N ALA A 309 2.64 17.89 -31.15
CA ALA A 309 1.52 18.54 -31.79
C ALA A 309 0.49 18.88 -30.71
N ALA A 310 0.36 20.18 -30.39
CA ALA A 310 -0.63 20.68 -29.45
C ALA A 310 -2.01 20.52 -30.08
N GLY A 311 -2.58 19.32 -30.00
CA GLY A 311 -4.00 19.16 -30.21
C GLY A 311 -4.71 20.01 -29.16
N GLY A 312 -5.53 20.97 -29.58
CA GLY A 312 -6.29 21.79 -28.64
C GLY A 312 -7.14 20.94 -27.68
N GLY A 313 -7.51 21.53 -26.53
CA GLY A 313 -8.46 20.95 -25.57
C GLY A 313 -7.91 19.85 -24.66
N THR A 314 -8.54 18.68 -24.69
CA THR A 314 -8.27 17.51 -23.83
C THR A 314 -7.27 16.52 -24.45
N THR A 315 -6.59 16.91 -25.54
CA THR A 315 -5.68 16.01 -26.24
C THR A 315 -4.45 15.70 -25.37
N PRO A 316 -4.16 14.42 -25.07
CA PRO A 316 -3.01 14.04 -24.27
C PRO A 316 -1.71 14.26 -25.04
N VAL A 317 -0.77 14.98 -24.42
CA VAL A 317 0.55 15.25 -25.01
C VAL A 317 1.55 14.24 -24.47
N LEU A 318 2.09 13.40 -25.35
CA LEU A 318 3.08 12.39 -24.98
C LEU A 318 4.40 13.07 -24.56
N GLN A 319 4.72 12.98 -23.27
CA GLN A 319 5.96 13.50 -22.66
C GLN A 319 7.14 12.60 -23.02
N ARG A 320 6.99 11.30 -22.75
CA ARG A 320 8.00 10.27 -23.01
C ARG A 320 7.37 8.88 -23.01
N GLN A 321 8.05 7.92 -23.63
CA GLN A 321 7.63 6.53 -23.71
C GLN A 321 8.79 5.61 -23.40
N LEU A 322 8.62 4.69 -22.44
CA LEU A 322 9.58 3.61 -22.22
C LEU A 322 9.59 2.70 -23.46
N VAL A 323 10.77 2.49 -24.03
CA VAL A 323 10.97 1.65 -25.22
C VAL A 323 11.88 0.46 -24.97
N GLY A 324 12.49 0.39 -23.78
CA GLY A 324 13.25 -0.77 -23.35
C GLY A 324 13.75 -0.58 -21.93
N PHE A 325 13.98 -1.68 -21.24
CA PHE A 325 14.71 -1.68 -19.98
C PHE A 325 15.52 -2.97 -19.85
N THR A 326 16.62 -2.91 -19.12
CA THR A 326 17.41 -4.10 -18.79
C THR A 326 17.92 -4.00 -17.36
N ARG A 327 17.88 -5.12 -16.65
CA ARG A 327 18.40 -5.26 -15.29
C ARG A 327 19.80 -5.84 -15.36
N LEU A 328 20.77 -5.16 -14.75
CA LEU A 328 22.16 -5.55 -14.74
C LEU A 328 22.66 -5.69 -13.30
N ALA A 329 23.24 -6.85 -12.98
CA ALA A 329 24.10 -6.98 -11.81
C ALA A 329 25.42 -6.25 -12.09
N VAL A 330 25.69 -5.19 -11.33
CA VAL A 330 26.90 -4.38 -11.46
C VAL A 330 27.62 -4.41 -10.10
N PRO A 331 28.54 -5.37 -9.89
CA PRO A 331 29.32 -5.43 -8.65
C PRO A 331 30.06 -4.13 -8.38
N ARG A 332 30.41 -3.88 -7.11
CA ARG A 332 31.12 -2.69 -6.67
C ARG A 332 32.37 -2.42 -7.53
N GLY A 333 32.52 -1.17 -7.99
CA GLY A 333 33.63 -0.75 -8.83
C GLY A 333 33.69 -1.38 -10.22
N LYS A 334 32.63 -2.10 -10.67
CA LYS A 334 32.55 -2.67 -12.02
C LYS A 334 31.67 -1.82 -12.93
N THR A 335 31.88 -2.01 -14.23
CA THR A 335 31.09 -1.40 -15.29
C THR A 335 30.46 -2.48 -16.16
N ARG A 336 29.21 -2.25 -16.58
CA ARG A 336 28.46 -3.08 -17.54
C ARG A 336 27.94 -2.21 -18.68
N THR A 337 27.62 -2.83 -19.81
CA THR A 337 27.00 -2.15 -20.96
C THR A 337 25.56 -2.63 -21.07
N ALA A 338 24.61 -1.69 -21.07
CA ALA A 338 23.24 -1.93 -21.50
C ALA A 338 23.13 -1.67 -22.99
N SER A 339 22.45 -2.56 -23.72
CA SER A 339 22.23 -2.46 -25.16
C SER A 339 20.74 -2.60 -25.45
N PHE A 340 20.21 -1.70 -26.27
CA PHE A 340 18.81 -1.66 -26.66
C PHE A 340 18.70 -1.66 -28.18
N THR A 341 17.91 -2.59 -28.71
CA THR A 341 17.48 -2.59 -30.10
C THR A 341 16.07 -2.02 -30.15
N LEU A 342 15.92 -0.79 -30.62
CA LEU A 342 14.64 -0.11 -30.77
C LEU A 342 14.10 -0.44 -32.16
N ASP A 343 13.08 -1.29 -32.21
CA ASP A 343 12.42 -1.61 -33.46
C ASP A 343 11.56 -0.44 -33.98
N PRO A 344 11.22 -0.41 -35.28
CA PRO A 344 10.41 0.64 -35.87
C PRO A 344 9.06 0.88 -35.17
N ARG A 345 8.40 -0.16 -34.65
CA ARG A 345 7.13 -0.02 -33.94
C ARG A 345 7.31 0.72 -32.62
N SER A 346 8.41 0.45 -31.92
CA SER A 346 8.78 1.16 -30.68
C SER A 346 9.10 2.64 -30.94
N LEU A 347 9.62 2.97 -32.12
CA LEU A 347 9.92 4.34 -32.57
C LEU A 347 8.70 5.14 -33.07
N SER A 348 7.58 4.46 -33.35
CA SER A 348 6.45 5.08 -34.03
C SER A 348 5.42 5.77 -33.12
N LEU A 349 4.71 6.73 -33.70
CA LEU A 349 3.52 7.36 -33.17
C LEU A 349 2.29 6.92 -33.97
N VAL A 350 1.12 6.92 -33.31
CA VAL A 350 -0.16 6.60 -33.94
C VAL A 350 -1.10 7.79 -33.80
N ALA A 351 -1.55 8.32 -34.93
CA ALA A 351 -2.53 9.39 -34.99
C ALA A 351 -3.94 8.88 -34.64
N ARG A 352 -4.89 9.79 -34.38
CA ARG A 352 -6.27 9.45 -33.98
C ARG A 352 -7.03 8.64 -35.04
N ASP A 353 -6.69 8.82 -36.30
CA ASP A 353 -7.26 8.07 -37.44
C ASP A 353 -6.65 6.66 -37.61
N GLY A 354 -5.69 6.29 -36.74
CA GLY A 354 -4.99 5.02 -36.80
C GLY A 354 -3.73 5.03 -37.67
N THR A 355 -3.40 6.15 -38.32
CA THR A 355 -2.19 6.27 -39.14
C THR A 355 -0.95 6.15 -38.25
N ARG A 356 -0.04 5.24 -38.58
CA ARG A 356 1.23 5.05 -37.87
C ARG A 356 2.37 5.72 -38.64
N THR A 357 3.18 6.50 -37.95
CA THR A 357 4.37 7.15 -38.50
C THR A 357 5.58 6.72 -37.68
N VAL A 358 6.64 6.26 -38.37
CA VAL A 358 7.93 5.86 -37.79
C VAL A 358 8.93 6.97 -38.02
#